data_AF-A0A2S0VNX1-F1
#
_entry.id   AF-A0A2S0VNX1-F1
#
_cell.length_a   1.000
_cell.length_b   1.000
_cell.length_c   1.000
_cell.angle_alpha   90.00
_cell.angle_beta   90.00
_cell.angle_gamma   90.00
#
_symmetry.space_group_name_H-M   'P 1'
#
loop_
_entity.id
_entity.type
_entity.pdbx_description
1 polymer ?
#
loop_
_entity_poly.entity_id
_entity_poly.type
_entity_poly.pdbx_seq_one_letter_code
_entity_poly.pdbx_strand_id
1 'polypeptide(L)'
;MTTTPHNSNRKVWLATATWLTLSLSALPVAASSLDKEITKLSQQPSAIAAGKKQYDLRCASCHDKDLSGAMGFNLKDGEWVHGSKPSEIYNNVSNGFLNAGMPPFGMMLKDQEIKEIVAYVMSKREGWDNLTYKVFPMKNKQDRDLSNKRPTKSGQLTKNIADFQIPEETNYAIVFEGDFYVPFKGGILKANGKKMPIEIEIDGQPVKPNHDTWRTWKLKEGKQHLKFTYYATGMKPWQRNLDSYVTLNNAPKFPVSTRSLSFFKGNKYKVLAKSEPLVQRKKLEHLPHFSIAVGFPTNINYAFNTRTCSVVGMWKGDMLDIGPNINQRGQDASKILGDINFKYPQQVGLKGEDNKCEFIKYTREGNPEFQYKLNGTTYALTGSANNGHSLNLHYKVLGQPASNSAVFTLPKAKNVSISSSQGQVTQQQLTINLTNNATFDIKLDVSGSK
;
A
#
# COMPACT_ATOMS: atom_id res chain seq x y z
N MET A 1 -5.16 -52.19 83.18
CA MET A 1 -3.88 -52.77 82.71
C MET A 1 -4.05 -53.23 81.28
N THR A 2 -3.03 -52.99 80.45
CA THR A 2 -2.90 -53.20 78.97
C THR A 2 -3.49 -52.06 78.12
N THR A 3 -2.77 -50.95 77.83
CA THR A 3 -1.62 -50.69 76.92
C THR A 3 -1.89 -50.90 75.43
N THR A 4 -1.89 -49.84 74.63
CA THR A 4 -1.05 -49.70 73.41
C THR A 4 -1.14 -48.28 72.81
N PRO A 5 -0.11 -47.83 72.06
CA PRO A 5 0.27 -46.42 71.94
C PRO A 5 -0.06 -45.77 70.59
N HIS A 6 -0.05 -44.44 70.59
CA HIS A 6 -0.21 -43.57 69.43
C HIS A 6 1.16 -43.13 68.91
N ASN A 7 1.51 -43.47 67.67
CA ASN A 7 2.62 -42.84 66.94
C ASN A 7 2.40 -42.93 65.41
N SER A 8 2.38 -41.79 64.72
CA SER A 8 3.35 -41.54 63.64
C SER A 8 3.15 -40.16 63.00
N ASN A 9 4.24 -39.41 63.02
CA ASN A 9 4.49 -38.17 62.30
C ASN A 9 4.30 -38.33 60.78
N ARG A 10 3.54 -37.43 60.16
CA ARG A 10 3.62 -37.19 58.70
C ARG A 10 4.42 -35.92 58.43
N LYS A 11 5.65 -36.09 57.92
CA LYS A 11 6.47 -35.05 57.31
C LYS A 11 5.86 -34.64 55.97
N VAL A 12 5.58 -33.35 55.80
CA VAL A 12 5.19 -32.74 54.52
C VAL A 12 6.46 -32.43 53.72
N TRP A 13 6.59 -33.02 52.53
CA TRP A 13 7.64 -32.70 51.58
C TRP A 13 7.18 -31.54 50.69
N LEU A 14 7.89 -30.41 50.74
CA LEU A 14 7.76 -29.32 49.76
C LEU A 14 8.56 -29.70 48.51
N ALA A 15 7.85 -30.05 47.43
CA ALA A 15 8.46 -30.21 46.12
C ALA A 15 8.66 -28.83 45.46
N THR A 16 9.91 -28.47 45.19
CA THR A 16 10.27 -27.26 44.44
C THR A 16 10.02 -27.50 42.95
N ALA A 17 8.93 -26.93 42.42
CA ALA A 17 8.65 -26.95 40.98
C ALA A 17 9.64 -26.03 40.25
N THR A 18 10.63 -26.64 39.58
CA THR A 18 11.53 -25.94 38.66
C THR A 18 10.76 -25.71 37.36
N TRP A 19 10.47 -24.47 37.02
CA TRP A 19 9.83 -24.10 35.76
C TRP A 19 10.85 -24.25 34.62
N LEU A 20 10.81 -25.41 33.96
CA LEU A 20 11.53 -25.62 32.71
C LEU A 20 10.85 -24.76 31.63
N THR A 21 11.45 -23.62 31.27
CA THR A 21 10.99 -22.83 30.12
C THR A 21 11.34 -23.59 28.85
N LEU A 22 10.37 -24.35 28.34
CA LEU A 22 10.46 -24.96 27.03
C LEU A 22 10.50 -23.82 25.99
N SER A 23 11.69 -23.47 25.52
CA SER A 23 11.83 -22.55 24.39
C SER A 23 11.24 -23.23 23.16
N LEU A 24 10.05 -22.78 22.76
CA LEU A 24 9.36 -23.23 21.56
C LEU A 24 10.21 -22.80 20.36
N SER A 25 11.11 -23.68 19.95
CA SER A 25 11.81 -23.56 18.68
C SER A 25 10.72 -23.64 17.61
N ALA A 26 10.50 -22.57 16.85
CA ALA A 26 9.53 -22.58 15.76
C ALA A 26 9.93 -23.65 14.74
N LEU A 27 9.27 -24.81 14.79
CA LEU A 27 9.40 -25.85 13.79
C LEU A 27 8.85 -25.31 12.47
N PRO A 28 9.47 -25.60 11.32
CA PRO A 28 8.94 -25.19 10.03
C PRO A 28 7.55 -25.80 9.82
N VAL A 29 6.54 -24.94 9.65
CA VAL A 29 5.18 -25.37 9.28
C VAL A 29 5.29 -26.11 7.94
N ALA A 30 4.99 -27.41 7.92
CA ALA A 30 5.01 -28.18 6.70
C ALA A 30 4.05 -27.55 5.66
N ALA A 31 4.55 -27.32 4.44
CA ALA A 31 3.74 -26.77 3.36
C ALA A 31 2.53 -27.67 3.06
N SER A 32 1.35 -27.04 2.88
CA SER A 32 0.12 -27.77 2.56
C SER A 32 0.23 -28.52 1.24
N SER A 33 -0.62 -29.52 1.01
CA SER A 33 -0.70 -30.22 -0.27
C SER A 33 -0.90 -29.25 -1.44
N LEU A 34 -1.75 -28.24 -1.25
CA LEU A 34 -2.01 -27.17 -2.23
C LEU A 34 -0.77 -26.30 -2.50
N ASP A 35 0.00 -25.96 -1.46
CA ASP A 35 1.24 -25.20 -1.64
C ASP A 35 2.24 -25.96 -2.51
N LYS A 36 2.41 -27.26 -2.27
CA LYS A 36 3.30 -28.12 -3.06
C LYS A 36 2.83 -28.24 -4.52
N GLU A 37 1.53 -28.41 -4.73
CA GLU A 37 0.92 -28.51 -6.05
C GLU A 37 1.16 -27.23 -6.87
N ILE A 38 0.77 -26.06 -6.32
CA ILE A 38 0.91 -24.78 -7.04
C ILE A 38 2.40 -24.43 -7.25
N THR A 39 3.28 -24.74 -6.29
CA THR A 39 4.74 -24.56 -6.47
C THR A 39 5.28 -25.40 -7.61
N LYS A 40 4.77 -26.62 -7.82
CA LYS A 40 5.14 -27.44 -8.98
C LYS A 40 4.61 -26.83 -10.27
N LEU A 41 3.38 -26.33 -10.28
CA LEU A 41 2.79 -25.66 -11.45
C LEU A 41 3.54 -24.38 -11.83
N SER A 42 4.05 -23.61 -10.86
CA SER A 42 4.80 -22.36 -11.13
C SER A 42 6.15 -22.59 -11.82
N GLN A 43 6.56 -23.85 -11.98
CA GLN A 43 7.76 -24.27 -12.70
C GLN A 43 7.42 -24.91 -14.07
N GLN A 44 6.14 -25.08 -14.40
CA GLN A 44 5.69 -25.71 -15.64
C GLN A 44 5.32 -24.65 -16.69
N PRO A 45 6.03 -24.57 -17.83
CA PRO A 45 5.77 -23.55 -18.84
C PRO A 45 4.32 -23.51 -19.35
N SER A 46 3.67 -24.67 -19.50
CA SER A 46 2.27 -24.76 -19.93
C SER A 46 1.31 -24.16 -18.91
N ALA A 47 1.47 -24.48 -17.62
CA ALA A 47 0.64 -23.95 -16.54
C ALA A 47 0.84 -22.44 -16.36
N ILE A 48 2.09 -21.96 -16.45
CA ILE A 48 2.42 -20.53 -16.41
C ILE A 48 1.76 -19.80 -17.60
N ALA A 49 1.80 -20.37 -18.81
CA ALA A 49 1.19 -19.78 -19.99
C ALA A 49 -0.34 -19.72 -19.89
N ALA A 50 -0.98 -20.79 -19.41
CA ALA A 50 -2.42 -20.84 -19.16
C ALA A 50 -2.84 -19.81 -18.09
N GLY A 51 -2.11 -19.78 -16.98
CA GLY A 51 -2.31 -18.81 -15.90
C GLY A 51 -2.14 -17.38 -16.35
N LYS A 52 -1.14 -17.09 -17.19
CA LYS A 52 -0.95 -15.76 -17.78
C LYS A 52 -2.16 -15.33 -18.61
N LYS A 53 -2.70 -16.22 -19.45
CA LYS A 53 -3.88 -15.91 -20.28
C LYS A 53 -5.07 -15.51 -19.40
N GLN A 54 -5.30 -16.23 -18.31
CA GLN A 54 -6.39 -15.91 -17.38
C GLN A 54 -6.11 -14.61 -16.61
N TYR A 55 -4.87 -14.41 -16.16
CA TYR A 55 -4.43 -13.18 -15.50
C TYR A 55 -4.65 -11.94 -16.38
N ASP A 56 -4.25 -12.00 -17.65
CA ASP A 56 -4.40 -10.90 -18.60
C ASP A 56 -5.89 -10.50 -18.78
N LEU A 57 -6.80 -11.48 -18.74
CA LEU A 57 -8.24 -11.27 -18.94
C LEU A 57 -8.97 -10.73 -17.70
N ARG A 58 -8.49 -11.05 -16.50
CA ARG A 58 -9.25 -10.86 -15.25
C ARG A 58 -8.55 -10.02 -14.19
N CYS A 59 -7.22 -10.01 -14.18
CA CYS A 59 -6.43 -9.43 -13.09
C CYS A 59 -5.62 -8.21 -13.54
N ALA A 60 -5.12 -8.21 -14.78
CA ALA A 60 -4.21 -7.19 -15.29
C ALA A 60 -4.80 -5.77 -15.31
N SER A 61 -6.12 -5.60 -15.43
CA SER A 61 -6.75 -4.27 -15.35
C SER A 61 -6.57 -3.59 -13.99
N CYS A 62 -6.39 -4.39 -12.93
CA CYS A 62 -6.18 -3.89 -11.57
C CYS A 62 -4.73 -4.04 -11.12
N HIS A 63 -4.04 -5.10 -11.50
CA HIS A 63 -2.68 -5.42 -11.03
C HIS A 63 -1.57 -5.16 -12.07
N ASP A 64 -1.92 -4.52 -13.20
CA ASP A 64 -1.11 -4.28 -14.39
C ASP A 64 -0.70 -5.57 -15.12
N LYS A 65 -0.35 -5.48 -16.41
CA LYS A 65 0.05 -6.65 -17.23
C LYS A 65 1.33 -7.30 -16.74
N ASP A 66 2.20 -6.53 -16.09
CA ASP A 66 3.50 -6.98 -15.59
C ASP A 66 3.50 -7.28 -14.08
N LEU A 67 2.32 -7.31 -13.46
CA LEU A 67 2.09 -7.53 -12.03
C LEU A 67 2.61 -6.41 -11.11
N SER A 68 3.06 -5.28 -11.65
CA SER A 68 3.61 -4.17 -10.85
C SER A 68 2.58 -3.42 -10.02
N GLY A 69 1.29 -3.73 -10.19
CA GLY A 69 0.19 -3.08 -9.48
C GLY A 69 -0.35 -1.87 -10.22
N ALA A 70 -1.62 -1.55 -10.00
CA ALA A 70 -2.26 -0.34 -10.52
C ALA A 70 -3.37 0.15 -9.59
N MET A 71 -4.56 -0.45 -9.72
CA MET A 71 -5.64 -0.31 -8.75
C MET A 71 -5.49 -1.27 -7.57
N GLY A 72 -5.06 -2.50 -7.85
CA GLY A 72 -4.65 -3.49 -6.88
C GLY A 72 -3.14 -3.45 -6.63
N PHE A 73 -2.69 -4.19 -5.61
CA PHE A 73 -1.30 -4.23 -5.17
C PHE A 73 -0.34 -4.80 -6.21
N ASN A 74 0.94 -4.44 -6.12
CA ASN A 74 2.02 -5.17 -6.81
C ASN A 74 2.00 -6.64 -6.32
N LEU A 75 2.09 -7.59 -7.23
CA LEU A 75 2.01 -9.03 -6.97
C LEU A 75 3.33 -9.78 -7.22
N LYS A 76 4.42 -9.08 -7.56
CA LYS A 76 5.73 -9.70 -7.80
C LYS A 76 6.77 -9.39 -6.73
N ASP A 77 6.74 -8.23 -6.06
CA ASP A 77 7.73 -7.89 -5.04
C ASP A 77 7.45 -8.56 -3.67
N GLY A 78 8.39 -8.38 -2.74
CA GLY A 78 8.45 -9.13 -1.47
C GLY A 78 7.38 -8.80 -0.44
N GLU A 79 6.61 -7.71 -0.57
CA GLU A 79 5.60 -7.33 0.41
C GLU A 79 4.27 -8.12 0.19
N TRP A 80 3.63 -8.66 1.23
CA TRP A 80 2.39 -9.41 1.05
C TRP A 80 1.42 -9.08 2.18
N VAL A 81 0.34 -8.37 1.85
CA VAL A 81 -0.64 -7.86 2.83
C VAL A 81 -1.55 -8.97 3.36
N HIS A 82 -1.88 -9.95 2.50
CA HIS A 82 -2.83 -11.03 2.79
C HIS A 82 -2.19 -12.43 2.73
N GLY A 83 -0.90 -12.52 3.05
CA GLY A 83 -0.15 -13.77 2.99
C GLY A 83 0.54 -14.00 1.65
N SER A 84 1.68 -14.70 1.70
CA SER A 84 2.56 -14.99 0.56
C SER A 84 2.63 -16.48 0.22
N LYS A 85 1.88 -17.36 0.88
CA LYS A 85 1.87 -18.79 0.53
C LYS A 85 0.95 -19.04 -0.68
N PRO A 86 1.24 -20.02 -1.55
CA PRO A 86 0.36 -20.32 -2.68
C PRO A 86 -1.10 -20.59 -2.28
N SER A 87 -1.33 -21.32 -1.19
CA SER A 87 -2.67 -21.57 -0.63
C SER A 87 -3.37 -20.30 -0.13
N GLU A 88 -2.64 -19.37 0.49
CA GLU A 88 -3.17 -18.07 0.92
C GLU A 88 -3.59 -17.25 -0.30
N ILE A 89 -2.74 -17.19 -1.33
CA ILE A 89 -3.05 -16.46 -2.58
C ILE A 89 -4.23 -17.13 -3.30
N TYR A 90 -4.28 -18.46 -3.35
CA TYR A 90 -5.42 -19.20 -3.90
C TYR A 90 -6.73 -18.83 -3.20
N ASN A 91 -6.73 -18.80 -1.86
CA ASN A 91 -7.89 -18.41 -1.07
C ASN A 91 -8.29 -16.94 -1.32
N ASN A 92 -7.31 -16.04 -1.42
CA ASN A 92 -7.54 -14.64 -1.71
C ASN A 92 -8.18 -14.43 -3.10
N VAL A 93 -7.71 -15.15 -4.12
CA VAL A 93 -8.30 -15.11 -5.48
C VAL A 93 -9.71 -15.70 -5.48
N SER A 94 -9.91 -16.81 -4.78
CA SER A 94 -11.20 -17.51 -4.72
C SER A 94 -12.27 -16.66 -4.04
N ASN A 95 -11.94 -16.07 -2.89
CA ASN A 95 -12.89 -15.37 -2.02
C ASN A 95 -12.96 -13.85 -2.26
N GLY A 96 -11.93 -13.27 -2.88
CA GLY A 96 -11.84 -11.85 -3.15
C GLY A 96 -11.80 -10.98 -1.87
N PHE A 97 -11.83 -9.67 -2.10
CA PHE A 97 -11.93 -8.63 -1.07
C PHE A 97 -12.94 -7.58 -1.52
N LEU A 98 -14.25 -7.86 -1.38
CA LEU A 98 -15.32 -7.01 -1.88
C LEU A 98 -15.23 -5.56 -1.38
N ASN A 99 -14.90 -5.38 -0.09
CA ASN A 99 -14.74 -4.05 0.52
C ASN A 99 -13.54 -3.27 -0.06
N ALA A 100 -12.54 -3.97 -0.60
CA ALA A 100 -11.37 -3.40 -1.24
C ALA A 100 -11.49 -3.37 -2.78
N GLY A 101 -12.59 -3.85 -3.35
CA GLY A 101 -12.86 -3.85 -4.79
C GLY A 101 -12.28 -5.03 -5.58
N MET A 102 -11.77 -6.09 -4.93
CA MET A 102 -11.37 -7.33 -5.59
C MET A 102 -12.53 -8.33 -5.59
N PRO A 103 -13.11 -8.71 -6.74
CA PRO A 103 -14.21 -9.68 -6.78
C PRO A 103 -13.79 -11.10 -6.35
N PRO A 104 -14.71 -11.94 -5.84
CA PRO A 104 -14.47 -13.37 -5.63
C PRO A 104 -14.46 -14.11 -6.97
N PHE A 105 -13.33 -14.69 -7.37
CA PHE A 105 -13.23 -15.42 -8.63
C PHE A 105 -13.58 -16.91 -8.52
N GLY A 106 -13.75 -17.45 -7.30
CA GLY A 106 -14.05 -18.86 -7.05
C GLY A 106 -15.35 -19.36 -7.68
N MET A 107 -16.32 -18.47 -7.92
CA MET A 107 -17.58 -18.79 -8.61
C MET A 107 -17.50 -18.61 -10.13
N MET A 108 -16.46 -17.92 -10.62
CA MET A 108 -16.32 -17.54 -12.04
C MET A 108 -15.28 -18.40 -12.78
N LEU A 109 -14.34 -19.01 -12.05
CA LEU A 109 -13.23 -19.79 -12.57
C LEU A 109 -13.22 -21.19 -11.97
N LYS A 110 -12.72 -22.16 -12.73
CA LYS A 110 -12.47 -23.51 -12.23
C LYS A 110 -11.28 -23.51 -11.27
N ASP A 111 -11.26 -24.45 -10.32
CA ASP A 111 -10.15 -24.66 -9.37
C ASP A 111 -8.78 -24.66 -10.06
N GLN A 112 -8.66 -25.39 -11.16
CA GLN A 112 -7.44 -25.47 -11.95
C GLN A 112 -7.01 -24.12 -12.55
N GLU A 113 -7.96 -23.31 -13.04
CA GLU A 113 -7.65 -21.98 -13.59
C GLU A 113 -7.13 -21.03 -12.50
N ILE A 114 -7.68 -21.12 -11.28
CA ILE A 114 -7.18 -20.34 -10.14
C ILE A 114 -5.77 -20.79 -9.78
N LYS A 115 -5.51 -22.10 -9.65
CA LYS A 115 -4.17 -22.65 -9.39
C LYS A 115 -3.16 -22.18 -10.45
N GLU A 116 -3.53 -22.15 -11.72
CA GLU A 116 -2.69 -21.67 -12.81
C GLU A 116 -2.42 -20.16 -12.73
N ILE A 117 -3.43 -19.33 -12.38
CA ILE A 117 -3.23 -17.90 -12.11
C ILE A 117 -2.22 -17.72 -10.97
N VAL A 118 -2.39 -18.45 -9.86
CA VAL A 118 -1.45 -18.36 -8.73
C VAL A 118 -0.06 -18.82 -9.16
N ALA A 119 0.05 -19.93 -9.90
CA ALA A 119 1.31 -20.42 -10.43
C ALA A 119 2.03 -19.38 -11.30
N TYR A 120 1.28 -18.66 -12.16
CA TYR A 120 1.82 -17.56 -12.95
C TYR A 120 2.34 -16.43 -12.04
N VAL A 121 1.57 -15.97 -11.06
CA VAL A 121 2.01 -14.95 -10.10
C VAL A 121 3.27 -15.39 -9.35
N MET A 122 3.32 -16.63 -8.87
CA MET A 122 4.48 -17.20 -8.18
C MET A 122 5.73 -17.23 -9.08
N SER A 123 5.57 -17.51 -10.39
CA SER A 123 6.67 -17.51 -11.36
C SER A 123 7.29 -16.13 -11.61
N LYS A 124 6.59 -15.05 -11.22
CA LYS A 124 7.00 -13.66 -11.42
C LYS A 124 7.62 -13.01 -10.20
N ARG A 125 7.71 -13.72 -9.06
CA ARG A 125 8.27 -13.17 -7.83
C ARG A 125 9.67 -12.62 -7.99
N GLU A 126 9.92 -11.52 -7.32
CA GLU A 126 11.19 -10.81 -7.29
C GLU A 126 11.57 -10.39 -5.87
N GLY A 127 12.86 -10.50 -5.54
CA GLY A 127 13.40 -10.03 -4.27
C GLY A 127 13.19 -11.00 -3.12
N TRP A 128 13.18 -10.46 -1.90
CA TRP A 128 13.14 -11.27 -0.68
C TRP A 128 11.73 -11.76 -0.34
N ASP A 129 11.69 -12.89 0.36
CA ASP A 129 10.52 -13.40 1.09
C ASP A 129 11.01 -14.00 2.42
N ASN A 130 10.15 -14.00 3.44
CA ASN A 130 10.48 -14.43 4.80
C ASN A 130 11.80 -13.82 5.34
N LEU A 131 12.03 -12.53 5.08
CA LEU A 131 13.30 -11.87 5.36
C LEU A 131 13.48 -11.65 6.86
N THR A 132 14.57 -12.18 7.40
CA THR A 132 15.01 -11.93 8.77
C THR A 132 16.26 -11.07 8.81
N TYR A 133 16.52 -10.45 9.95
CA TYR A 133 17.76 -9.73 10.20
C TYR A 133 18.35 -10.07 11.58
N LYS A 134 19.68 -9.97 11.68
CA LYS A 134 20.45 -10.06 12.93
C LYS A 134 21.55 -9.00 12.93
N VAL A 135 21.69 -8.27 14.03
CA VAL A 135 22.73 -7.24 14.23
C VAL A 135 23.71 -7.74 15.27
N PHE A 136 25.01 -7.65 14.96
CA PHE A 136 26.10 -8.08 15.81
C PHE A 136 27.05 -6.91 16.08
N PRO A 137 27.41 -6.64 17.34
CA PRO A 137 28.35 -5.57 17.65
C PRO A 137 29.78 -5.97 17.23
N MET A 138 30.52 -4.99 16.72
CA MET A 138 31.92 -5.15 16.34
C MET A 138 32.82 -4.23 17.18
N LYS A 139 33.97 -4.76 17.62
CA LYS A 139 35.00 -3.98 18.31
C LYS A 139 35.76 -3.06 17.36
N ASN A 140 36.12 -3.56 16.18
CA ASN A 140 36.90 -2.87 15.16
C ASN A 140 36.67 -3.50 13.78
N LYS A 141 37.41 -3.07 12.75
CA LYS A 141 37.23 -3.52 11.36
C LYS A 141 37.60 -5.00 11.12
N GLN A 142 38.42 -5.57 12.00
CA GLN A 142 38.94 -6.93 11.93
C GLN A 142 38.01 -7.94 12.65
N ASP A 143 37.15 -7.47 13.54
CA ASP A 143 36.20 -8.26 14.34
C ASP A 143 34.99 -8.73 13.51
N ARG A 144 35.23 -9.56 12.48
CA ARG A 144 34.22 -10.04 11.51
C ARG A 144 33.72 -11.46 11.73
N ASP A 145 34.34 -12.22 12.63
CA ASP A 145 33.86 -13.54 12.98
C ASP A 145 32.58 -13.43 13.82
N LEU A 146 31.46 -13.90 13.26
CA LEU A 146 30.14 -13.85 13.90
C LEU A 146 29.75 -15.17 14.58
N SER A 147 30.54 -16.24 14.39
CA SER A 147 30.17 -17.62 14.78
C SER A 147 29.79 -17.76 16.26
N ASN A 148 30.53 -17.06 17.13
CA ASN A 148 30.37 -17.11 18.58
C ASN A 148 29.73 -15.84 19.18
N LYS A 149 29.25 -14.92 18.34
CA LYS A 149 28.63 -13.67 18.79
C LYS A 149 27.14 -13.86 18.97
N ARG A 150 26.58 -13.27 20.03
CA ARG A 150 25.13 -13.13 20.18
C ARG A 150 24.67 -11.85 19.48
N PRO A 151 23.56 -11.88 18.72
CA PRO A 151 23.03 -10.67 18.12
C PRO A 151 22.48 -9.73 19.20
N THR A 152 22.72 -8.43 19.06
CA THR A 152 22.11 -7.39 19.92
C THR A 152 20.66 -7.12 19.54
N LYS A 153 20.32 -7.32 18.26
CA LYS A 153 18.98 -7.12 17.72
C LYS A 153 18.71 -8.16 16.65
N SER A 154 17.49 -8.66 16.58
CA SER A 154 17.05 -9.55 15.51
C SER A 154 15.54 -9.50 15.34
N GLY A 155 15.05 -9.92 14.17
CA GLY A 155 13.62 -10.00 13.90
C GLY A 155 13.31 -10.33 12.45
N GLN A 156 12.02 -10.32 12.13
CA GLN A 156 11.50 -10.47 10.78
C GLN A 156 11.10 -9.11 10.22
N LEU A 157 11.34 -8.87 8.93
CA LEU A 157 10.99 -7.61 8.26
C LEU A 157 9.66 -7.76 7.54
N THR A 158 8.68 -6.95 7.93
CA THR A 158 7.31 -7.01 7.40
C THR A 158 7.21 -6.69 5.91
N LYS A 159 8.11 -5.85 5.38
CA LYS A 159 8.15 -5.47 3.97
C LYS A 159 9.06 -6.34 3.10
N ASN A 160 9.73 -7.33 3.69
CA ASN A 160 10.74 -8.16 3.02
C ASN A 160 11.69 -7.35 2.12
N ILE A 161 12.27 -6.28 2.68
CA ILE A 161 13.30 -5.49 1.99
C ILE A 161 14.39 -5.12 2.98
N ALA A 162 15.65 -5.23 2.57
CA ALA A 162 16.78 -5.00 3.47
C ALA A 162 16.89 -3.51 3.82
N ASP A 163 16.84 -3.19 5.12
CA ASP A 163 17.03 -1.84 5.63
C ASP A 163 18.33 -1.74 6.45
N PHE A 164 19.36 -1.16 5.82
CA PHE A 164 20.69 -1.01 6.41
C PHE A 164 20.76 0.07 7.49
N GLN A 165 19.65 0.78 7.76
CA GLN A 165 19.56 1.82 8.79
C GLN A 165 19.03 1.31 10.14
N ILE A 166 18.62 0.04 10.24
CA ILE A 166 18.12 -0.58 11.49
C ILE A 166 19.12 -0.45 12.67
N PRO A 167 20.45 -0.63 12.48
CA PRO A 167 21.40 -0.59 13.58
C PRO A 167 21.65 0.84 14.08
N GLU A 168 21.54 1.01 15.38
CA GLU A 168 21.83 2.27 16.08
C GLU A 168 23.33 2.38 16.41
N GLU A 169 24.01 1.24 16.45
CA GLU A 169 25.43 1.11 16.78
C GLU A 169 26.34 1.69 15.69
N THR A 170 27.54 2.16 16.08
CA THR A 170 28.52 2.71 15.13
C THR A 170 29.38 1.64 14.45
N ASN A 171 29.62 0.53 15.14
CA ASN A 171 30.42 -0.59 14.68
C ASN A 171 29.60 -1.88 14.79
N TYR A 172 29.16 -2.43 13.66
CA TYR A 172 28.27 -3.58 13.62
C TYR A 172 28.42 -4.39 12.33
N ALA A 173 28.04 -5.65 12.41
CA ALA A 173 27.65 -6.46 11.26
C ALA A 173 26.13 -6.62 11.29
N ILE A 174 25.47 -6.46 10.14
CA ILE A 174 24.06 -6.82 9.97
C ILE A 174 23.96 -7.93 8.94
N VAL A 175 23.25 -8.99 9.30
CA VAL A 175 22.98 -10.15 8.46
C VAL A 175 21.50 -10.10 8.09
N PHE A 176 21.20 -10.07 6.79
CA PHE A 176 19.87 -10.32 6.26
C PHE A 176 19.82 -11.73 5.68
N GLU A 177 18.78 -12.50 6.00
CA GLU A 177 18.68 -13.90 5.58
C GLU A 177 17.22 -14.27 5.28
N GLY A 178 16.99 -14.89 4.12
CA GLY A 178 15.67 -15.32 3.69
C GLY A 178 15.65 -15.93 2.30
N ASP A 179 14.45 -16.29 1.86
CA ASP A 179 14.21 -16.73 0.48
C ASP A 179 14.40 -15.54 -0.47
N PHE A 180 14.96 -15.78 -1.65
CA PHE A 180 15.18 -14.76 -2.67
C PHE A 180 14.77 -15.28 -4.05
N TYR A 181 13.97 -14.50 -4.77
CA TYR A 181 13.40 -14.89 -6.06
C TYR A 181 13.93 -14.03 -7.20
N VAL A 182 14.28 -14.68 -8.31
CA VAL A 182 14.68 -14.02 -9.57
C VAL A 182 13.87 -14.62 -10.73
N PRO A 183 12.97 -13.86 -11.37
CA PRO A 183 12.02 -14.42 -12.35
C PRO A 183 12.63 -14.56 -13.77
N PHE A 184 13.95 -14.50 -13.89
CA PHE A 184 14.67 -14.58 -15.16
C PHE A 184 16.08 -15.13 -15.00
N LYS A 185 16.56 -15.79 -16.04
CA LYS A 185 17.95 -16.25 -16.14
C LYS A 185 18.92 -15.07 -16.29
N GLY A 186 20.09 -15.19 -15.66
CA GLY A 186 21.18 -14.21 -15.81
C GLY A 186 21.07 -12.99 -14.89
N GLY A 187 20.26 -13.07 -13.84
CA GLY A 187 20.18 -12.01 -12.83
C GLY A 187 21.49 -11.78 -12.11
N ILE A 188 21.83 -10.52 -11.89
CA ILE A 188 23.03 -10.08 -11.18
C ILE A 188 22.62 -9.18 -10.02
N LEU A 189 22.92 -9.60 -8.79
CA LEU A 189 22.85 -8.75 -7.61
C LEU A 189 23.99 -7.74 -7.66
N LYS A 190 23.68 -6.45 -7.57
CA LYS A 190 24.66 -5.36 -7.50
C LYS A 190 24.53 -4.65 -6.15
N ALA A 191 25.65 -4.38 -5.50
CA ALA A 191 25.69 -3.55 -4.30
C ALA A 191 26.84 -2.54 -4.34
N ASN A 192 26.57 -1.30 -3.90
CA ASN A 192 27.56 -0.23 -3.83
C ASN A 192 28.50 -0.39 -2.63
N GLY A 193 29.37 -1.40 -2.68
CA GLY A 193 30.27 -1.78 -1.60
C GLY A 193 31.63 -1.06 -1.59
N LYS A 194 31.77 0.12 -2.22
CA LYS A 194 33.07 0.77 -2.48
C LYS A 194 33.93 1.02 -1.22
N LYS A 195 33.30 1.14 -0.04
CA LYS A 195 33.98 1.36 1.25
C LYS A 195 33.69 0.29 2.31
N MET A 196 32.83 -0.67 2.00
CA MET A 196 32.21 -1.55 2.99
C MET A 196 32.36 -3.02 2.60
N PRO A 197 32.85 -3.89 3.51
CA PRO A 197 32.83 -5.32 3.28
C PRO A 197 31.40 -5.82 3.19
N ILE A 198 31.15 -6.64 2.17
CA ILE A 198 29.90 -7.35 1.93
C ILE A 198 30.27 -8.79 1.66
N GLU A 199 29.60 -9.71 2.35
CA GLU A 199 29.71 -11.16 2.17
C GLU A 199 28.33 -11.70 1.80
N ILE A 200 28.29 -12.60 0.82
CA ILE A 200 27.06 -13.21 0.32
C ILE A 200 27.24 -14.72 0.36
N GLU A 201 26.23 -15.41 0.89
CA GLU A 201 26.06 -16.85 0.72
C GLU A 201 24.79 -17.10 -0.10
N ILE A 202 24.88 -17.99 -1.09
CA ILE A 202 23.74 -18.46 -1.89
C ILE A 202 23.60 -19.96 -1.64
N ASP A 203 22.43 -20.38 -1.18
CA ASP A 203 22.14 -21.77 -0.81
C ASP A 203 23.17 -22.36 0.17
N GLY A 204 23.60 -21.54 1.15
CA GLY A 204 24.58 -21.90 2.17
C GLY A 204 26.04 -21.90 1.70
N GLN A 205 26.32 -21.54 0.44
CA GLN A 205 27.67 -21.49 -0.11
C GLN A 205 28.17 -20.04 -0.25
N PRO A 206 29.32 -19.67 0.32
CA PRO A 206 29.91 -18.35 0.14
C PRO A 206 30.23 -18.05 -1.33
N VAL A 207 29.84 -16.88 -1.82
CA VAL A 207 30.08 -16.44 -3.20
C VAL A 207 30.94 -15.18 -3.23
N LYS A 208 32.10 -15.27 -3.91
CA LYS A 208 32.99 -14.12 -4.08
C LYS A 208 32.39 -13.11 -5.08
N PRO A 209 32.44 -11.80 -4.80
CA PRO A 209 32.01 -10.78 -5.75
C PRO A 209 32.96 -10.68 -6.94
N ASN A 210 32.46 -10.21 -8.08
CA ASN A 210 33.32 -9.59 -9.08
C ASN A 210 33.73 -8.18 -8.62
N HIS A 211 35.00 -7.83 -8.77
CA HIS A 211 35.61 -6.61 -8.23
C HIS A 211 35.57 -5.46 -9.25
N ASP A 212 34.42 -4.79 -9.32
CA ASP A 212 34.27 -3.45 -9.92
C ASP A 212 33.87 -2.46 -8.81
N THR A 213 33.80 -1.16 -9.15
CA THR A 213 33.22 -0.09 -8.34
C THR A 213 31.88 -0.46 -7.69
N TRP A 214 31.10 -1.33 -8.33
CA TRP A 214 29.99 -2.06 -7.76
C TRP A 214 30.36 -3.53 -7.59
N ARG A 215 30.12 -4.09 -6.39
CA ARG A 215 30.28 -5.53 -6.18
C ARG A 215 29.11 -6.26 -6.81
N THR A 216 29.38 -7.34 -7.52
CA THR A 216 28.33 -8.10 -8.22
C THR A 216 28.40 -9.60 -7.96
N TRP A 217 27.22 -10.23 -7.87
CA TRP A 217 27.06 -11.67 -7.66
C TRP A 217 26.04 -12.22 -8.65
N LYS A 218 26.35 -13.35 -9.29
CA LYS A 218 25.41 -14.04 -10.18
C LYS A 218 24.34 -14.74 -9.34
N LEU A 219 23.09 -14.65 -9.79
CA LEU A 219 21.94 -15.29 -9.16
C LEU A 219 21.38 -16.39 -10.07
N LYS A 220 20.73 -17.39 -9.47
CA LYS A 220 19.96 -18.42 -10.18
C LYS A 220 18.58 -17.88 -10.52
N GLU A 221 18.00 -18.38 -11.60
CA GLU A 221 16.58 -18.17 -11.89
C GLU A 221 15.74 -18.98 -10.89
N GLY A 222 14.62 -18.42 -10.47
CA GLY A 222 13.71 -19.01 -9.49
C GLY A 222 14.10 -18.69 -8.05
N LYS A 223 13.72 -19.60 -7.15
CA LYS A 223 13.95 -19.51 -5.71
C LYS A 223 15.38 -19.93 -5.36
N GLN A 224 16.03 -19.17 -4.48
CA GLN A 224 17.30 -19.51 -3.83
C GLN A 224 17.30 -18.96 -2.39
N HIS A 225 18.12 -19.51 -1.51
CA HIS A 225 18.31 -18.95 -0.17
C HIS A 225 19.48 -17.96 -0.19
N LEU A 226 19.27 -16.75 0.30
CA LEU A 226 20.29 -15.69 0.28
C LEU A 226 20.59 -15.24 1.70
N LYS A 227 21.88 -15.20 2.06
CA LYS A 227 22.36 -14.56 3.28
C LYS A 227 23.31 -13.43 2.89
N PHE A 228 22.94 -12.22 3.29
CA PHE A 228 23.62 -10.97 2.97
C PHE A 228 24.20 -10.37 4.25
N THR A 229 25.53 -10.41 4.39
CA THR A 229 26.22 -9.82 5.53
C THR A 229 26.89 -8.51 5.14
N TYR A 230 26.61 -7.46 5.92
CA TYR A 230 27.15 -6.13 5.73
C TYR A 230 27.86 -5.65 6.99
N TYR A 231 29.09 -5.17 6.82
CA TYR A 231 29.94 -4.74 7.93
C TYR A 231 30.13 -3.23 7.90
N ALA A 232 29.80 -2.56 9.00
CA ALA A 232 29.94 -1.13 9.17
C ALA A 232 30.76 -0.76 10.39
N THR A 233 31.77 0.08 10.20
CA THR A 233 32.67 0.51 11.28
C THR A 233 33.14 1.95 11.05
N GLY A 234 33.03 2.79 12.08
CA GLY A 234 33.49 4.18 12.03
C GLY A 234 32.77 5.04 10.98
N MET A 235 31.53 4.68 10.64
CA MET A 235 30.73 5.35 9.61
C MET A 235 29.68 6.30 10.21
N LYS A 236 29.48 7.44 9.55
CA LYS A 236 28.36 8.33 9.84
C LYS A 236 27.03 7.71 9.35
N PRO A 237 25.89 7.95 10.01
CA PRO A 237 24.62 7.30 9.69
C PRO A 237 24.22 7.31 8.21
N TRP A 238 24.35 8.44 7.52
CA TRP A 238 24.00 8.56 6.09
C TRP A 238 24.91 7.77 5.14
N GLN A 239 26.10 7.37 5.60
CA GLN A 239 27.06 6.58 4.84
C GLN A 239 26.77 5.07 4.92
N ARG A 240 25.95 4.66 5.90
CA ARG A 240 25.65 3.25 6.19
C ARG A 240 24.57 2.68 5.30
N ASN A 241 23.71 3.53 4.73
CA ASN A 241 22.59 3.06 3.93
C ASN A 241 23.08 2.63 2.53
N LEU A 242 22.95 1.33 2.23
CA LEU A 242 23.54 0.69 1.05
C LEU A 242 22.55 0.64 -0.13
N ASP A 243 23.01 1.03 -1.31
CA ASP A 243 22.31 0.77 -2.57
C ASP A 243 22.54 -0.67 -3.02
N SER A 244 21.47 -1.47 -3.08
CA SER A 244 21.51 -2.86 -3.55
C SER A 244 20.30 -3.18 -4.40
N TYR A 245 20.50 -3.74 -5.60
CA TYR A 245 19.43 -4.09 -6.54
C TYR A 245 19.85 -5.20 -7.50
N VAL A 246 18.89 -5.83 -8.16
CA VAL A 246 19.15 -6.84 -9.20
C VAL A 246 19.10 -6.20 -10.59
N THR A 247 19.99 -6.65 -11.46
CA THR A 247 20.05 -6.27 -12.88
C THR A 247 19.94 -7.47 -13.80
N LEU A 248 19.55 -7.21 -15.05
CA LEU A 248 19.67 -8.11 -16.19
C LEU A 248 20.26 -7.33 -17.34
N ASN A 249 21.36 -7.80 -17.95
CA ASN A 249 22.07 -7.09 -19.02
C ASN A 249 22.37 -5.63 -18.65
N ASN A 250 22.85 -5.41 -17.42
CA ASN A 250 23.11 -4.10 -16.80
C ASN A 250 21.90 -3.19 -16.57
N ALA A 251 20.71 -3.54 -17.03
CA ALA A 251 19.49 -2.79 -16.73
C ALA A 251 18.97 -3.15 -15.32
N PRO A 252 18.72 -2.16 -14.43
CA PRO A 252 18.05 -2.39 -13.15
C PRO A 252 16.68 -3.06 -13.34
N LYS A 253 16.38 -4.06 -12.51
CA LYS A 253 15.10 -4.80 -12.55
C LYS A 253 14.27 -4.62 -11.30
N PHE A 254 14.83 -4.83 -10.11
CA PHE A 254 14.11 -4.65 -8.86
C PHE A 254 15.04 -4.32 -7.69
N PRO A 255 14.54 -3.61 -6.67
CA PRO A 255 15.30 -3.22 -5.50
C PRO A 255 15.56 -4.40 -4.57
N VAL A 256 16.69 -4.36 -3.86
CA VAL A 256 17.05 -5.31 -2.79
C VAL A 256 17.16 -4.60 -1.44
N SER A 257 17.44 -3.30 -1.45
CA SER A 257 17.49 -2.44 -0.26
C SER A 257 16.48 -1.30 -0.30
N THR A 258 16.08 -0.81 0.88
CA THR A 258 15.17 0.34 1.01
C THR A 258 15.66 1.57 0.25
N ARG A 259 16.96 1.85 0.27
CA ARG A 259 17.57 2.98 -0.47
C ARG A 259 17.38 2.85 -1.97
N SER A 260 17.51 1.63 -2.49
CA SER A 260 17.42 1.36 -3.93
C SER A 260 16.02 1.55 -4.50
N LEU A 261 14.96 1.53 -3.67
CA LEU A 261 13.59 1.83 -4.10
C LEU A 261 13.52 3.15 -4.88
N SER A 262 14.34 4.15 -4.51
CA SER A 262 14.39 5.44 -5.20
C SER A 262 14.79 5.34 -6.68
N PHE A 263 15.64 4.37 -7.07
CA PHE A 263 16.00 4.13 -8.48
C PHE A 263 14.85 3.56 -9.29
N PHE A 264 13.90 2.90 -8.62
CA PHE A 264 12.73 2.27 -9.22
C PHE A 264 11.45 3.09 -9.02
N LYS A 265 11.51 4.19 -8.27
CA LYS A 265 10.45 5.20 -8.18
C LYS A 265 10.46 6.05 -9.45
N GLY A 266 9.93 5.50 -10.53
CA GLY A 266 10.07 6.08 -11.87
C GLY A 266 8.83 6.72 -12.47
N ASN A 267 7.62 6.34 -12.06
CA ASN A 267 6.45 6.73 -12.84
C ASN A 267 5.54 7.68 -12.06
N LYS A 268 5.58 8.96 -12.46
CA LYS A 268 4.43 9.86 -12.28
C LYS A 268 3.33 9.32 -13.17
N TYR A 269 2.35 8.66 -12.60
CA TYR A 269 1.18 8.22 -13.35
C TYR A 269 0.16 9.34 -13.25
N LYS A 270 0.33 10.33 -14.13
CA LYS A 270 -0.58 11.46 -14.19
C LYS A 270 -1.93 10.99 -14.71
N VAL A 271 -2.95 11.17 -13.90
CA VAL A 271 -4.35 11.10 -14.30
C VAL A 271 -4.77 12.52 -14.62
N LEU A 272 -5.16 12.79 -15.87
CA LEU A 272 -5.55 14.10 -16.36
C LEU A 272 -6.97 14.01 -16.94
N ALA A 273 -7.84 14.95 -16.56
CA ALA A 273 -9.11 15.15 -17.26
C ALA A 273 -8.80 15.96 -18.52
N LYS A 274 -8.75 15.31 -19.69
CA LYS A 274 -8.34 15.97 -20.95
C LYS A 274 -9.50 16.44 -21.80
N SER A 275 -10.45 15.55 -22.08
CA SER A 275 -11.57 15.80 -23.00
C SER A 275 -12.92 15.87 -22.28
N GLU A 276 -13.04 15.18 -21.16
CA GLU A 276 -14.29 15.06 -20.39
C GLU A 276 -13.99 15.05 -18.88
N PRO A 277 -14.99 15.32 -18.03
CA PRO A 277 -14.86 15.15 -16.60
C PRO A 277 -14.43 13.73 -16.25
N LEU A 278 -13.48 13.61 -15.32
CA LEU A 278 -12.93 12.32 -14.91
C LEU A 278 -13.17 12.09 -13.42
N VAL A 279 -13.67 10.90 -13.08
CA VAL A 279 -13.91 10.49 -11.69
C VAL A 279 -12.85 9.50 -11.22
N GLN A 280 -12.26 9.76 -10.06
CA GLN A 280 -11.28 8.88 -9.43
C GLN A 280 -11.64 8.61 -7.97
N ARG A 281 -11.89 7.34 -7.65
CA ARG A 281 -12.10 6.85 -6.27
C ARG A 281 -10.78 6.26 -5.75
N LYS A 282 -9.90 7.13 -5.28
CA LYS A 282 -8.58 6.78 -4.71
C LYS A 282 -8.38 7.51 -3.39
N LYS A 283 -7.51 6.99 -2.52
CA LYS A 283 -7.03 7.77 -1.37
C LYS A 283 -6.28 9.00 -1.90
N LEU A 284 -6.55 10.17 -1.34
CA LEU A 284 -6.00 11.46 -1.79
C LEU A 284 -5.23 12.11 -0.65
N GLU A 285 -4.06 12.66 -0.95
CA GLU A 285 -3.24 13.32 0.06
C GLU A 285 -3.98 14.53 0.64
N HIS A 286 -3.89 14.71 1.96
CA HIS A 286 -4.52 15.80 2.70
C HIS A 286 -6.06 15.85 2.71
N LEU A 287 -6.74 14.83 2.18
CA LEU A 287 -8.20 14.75 2.18
C LEU A 287 -8.71 13.54 3.00
N PRO A 288 -9.93 13.60 3.55
CA PRO A 288 -10.48 12.51 4.33
C PRO A 288 -10.60 11.21 3.53
N HIS A 289 -10.59 10.09 4.24
CA HIS A 289 -10.87 8.78 3.67
C HIS A 289 -12.28 8.79 3.03
N PHE A 290 -12.48 8.00 1.96
CA PHE A 290 -13.73 7.94 1.18
C PHE A 290 -14.07 9.19 0.34
N SER A 291 -13.06 9.98 -0.01
CA SER A 291 -13.20 11.08 -0.97
C SER A 291 -13.13 10.55 -2.41
N ILE A 292 -14.02 11.04 -3.27
CA ILE A 292 -14.06 10.79 -4.71
C ILE A 292 -13.62 12.07 -5.41
N ALA A 293 -12.50 12.04 -6.13
CA ALA A 293 -12.03 13.15 -6.93
C ALA A 293 -12.79 13.23 -8.25
N VAL A 294 -13.13 14.45 -8.65
CA VAL A 294 -13.68 14.80 -9.96
C VAL A 294 -12.79 15.88 -10.56
N GLY A 295 -12.23 15.62 -11.72
CA GLY A 295 -11.40 16.57 -12.45
C GLY A 295 -12.05 17.00 -13.74
N PHE A 296 -11.94 18.28 -14.10
CA PHE A 296 -12.47 18.83 -15.34
C PHE A 296 -11.34 19.16 -16.33
N PRO A 297 -11.63 19.14 -17.65
CA PRO A 297 -10.70 19.61 -18.70
C PRO A 297 -10.17 21.02 -18.51
N THR A 298 -10.88 21.86 -17.76
CA THR A 298 -10.48 23.22 -17.41
C THR A 298 -9.45 23.30 -16.28
N ASN A 299 -8.92 22.15 -15.81
CA ASN A 299 -7.97 22.03 -14.70
C ASN A 299 -8.52 22.54 -13.36
N ILE A 300 -9.82 22.57 -13.20
CA ILE A 300 -10.47 22.70 -11.90
C ILE A 300 -10.88 21.31 -11.45
N ASN A 301 -10.62 20.99 -10.20
CA ASN A 301 -10.90 19.69 -9.63
C ASN A 301 -11.51 19.84 -8.24
N TYR A 302 -12.35 18.89 -7.84
CA TYR A 302 -12.93 18.85 -6.50
C TYR A 302 -13.00 17.42 -5.97
N ALA A 303 -13.23 17.28 -4.66
CA ALA A 303 -13.40 16.00 -4.01
C ALA A 303 -14.69 15.95 -3.18
N PHE A 304 -15.54 14.96 -3.45
CA PHE A 304 -16.77 14.69 -2.70
C PHE A 304 -16.55 13.54 -1.71
N ASN A 305 -16.92 13.72 -0.44
CA ASN A 305 -16.77 12.68 0.57
C ASN A 305 -18.06 11.90 0.81
N THR A 306 -18.02 10.59 0.64
CA THR A 306 -19.23 9.74 0.77
C THR A 306 -19.63 9.43 2.20
N ARG A 307 -18.88 9.87 3.22
CA ARG A 307 -19.23 9.71 4.64
C ARG A 307 -19.85 10.97 5.23
N THR A 308 -19.45 12.15 4.76
CA THR A 308 -20.00 13.42 5.23
C THR A 308 -20.98 14.06 4.25
N CYS A 309 -21.07 13.55 3.01
CA CYS A 309 -21.88 14.12 1.93
C CYS A 309 -21.51 15.58 1.62
N SER A 310 -20.23 15.91 1.76
CA SER A 310 -19.68 17.26 1.57
C SER A 310 -18.62 17.29 0.47
N VAL A 311 -18.44 18.45 -0.15
CA VAL A 311 -17.25 18.74 -0.95
C VAL A 311 -16.13 19.15 0.00
N VAL A 312 -15.09 18.32 0.09
CA VAL A 312 -14.03 18.41 1.11
C VAL A 312 -12.70 18.95 0.58
N GLY A 313 -12.63 19.29 -0.70
CA GLY A 313 -11.46 19.93 -1.28
C GLY A 313 -11.68 20.40 -2.72
N MET A 314 -10.88 21.39 -3.11
CA MET A 314 -10.82 21.95 -4.45
C MET A 314 -9.39 22.35 -4.77
N TRP A 315 -8.93 22.09 -5.99
CA TRP A 315 -7.62 22.50 -6.46
C TRP A 315 -7.62 22.85 -7.95
N LYS A 316 -6.69 23.74 -8.33
CA LYS A 316 -6.45 24.15 -9.70
C LYS A 316 -5.13 23.54 -10.22
N GLY A 317 -5.18 22.85 -11.36
CA GLY A 317 -4.04 22.19 -11.99
C GLY A 317 -4.39 20.81 -12.57
N ASP A 318 -3.35 20.03 -12.85
CA ASP A 318 -3.47 18.61 -13.20
C ASP A 318 -4.23 17.86 -12.09
N MET A 319 -4.99 16.82 -12.46
CA MET A 319 -5.90 16.17 -11.50
C MET A 319 -5.12 15.40 -10.41
N LEU A 320 -4.41 14.33 -10.74
CA LEU A 320 -3.72 13.48 -9.75
C LEU A 320 -2.44 12.82 -10.30
N ASP A 321 -1.47 12.56 -9.43
CA ASP A 321 -0.43 11.57 -9.63
C ASP A 321 -0.73 10.36 -8.76
N ILE A 322 -1.14 9.27 -9.41
CA ILE A 322 -1.44 8.00 -8.74
C ILE A 322 -0.19 7.14 -8.56
N GLY A 323 1.00 7.59 -8.96
CA GLY A 323 2.25 6.85 -8.83
C GLY A 323 2.62 6.39 -7.43
N PRO A 324 2.32 7.13 -6.34
CA PRO A 324 2.46 6.60 -4.99
C PRO A 324 1.55 5.38 -4.73
N ASN A 325 0.34 5.33 -5.28
CA ASN A 325 -0.56 4.19 -5.16
C ASN A 325 -0.09 2.98 -5.98
N ILE A 326 0.54 3.23 -7.13
CA ILE A 326 1.02 2.18 -8.04
C ILE A 326 2.30 1.54 -7.51
N ASN A 327 3.27 2.36 -7.09
CA ASN A 327 4.59 1.87 -6.70
C ASN A 327 4.67 1.40 -5.22
N GLN A 328 3.65 1.68 -4.39
CA GLN A 328 3.63 1.33 -2.96
C GLN A 328 2.28 0.76 -2.51
N ARG A 329 1.61 -0.01 -3.37
CA ARG A 329 0.51 -0.90 -2.98
C ARG A 329 -0.65 -0.15 -2.31
N GLY A 330 -1.08 0.98 -2.87
CA GLY A 330 -2.29 1.67 -2.43
C GLY A 330 -2.30 2.24 -0.99
N GLN A 331 -1.17 2.18 -0.27
CA GLN A 331 -1.05 2.68 1.12
C GLN A 331 -0.92 4.22 1.14
N ASP A 332 -0.12 4.73 0.20
CA ASP A 332 0.18 6.16 0.06
C ASP A 332 -0.88 6.85 -0.78
N ALA A 333 -1.36 7.98 -0.28
CA ALA A 333 -2.39 8.73 -0.95
C ALA A 333 -1.91 9.25 -2.32
N SER A 334 -2.82 9.31 -3.30
CA SER A 334 -2.55 9.95 -4.60
C SER A 334 -2.17 11.40 -4.33
N LYS A 335 -1.14 11.88 -5.02
CA LYS A 335 -0.74 13.28 -4.90
C LYS A 335 -1.67 14.14 -5.73
N ILE A 336 -2.14 15.22 -5.13
CA ILE A 336 -2.84 16.29 -5.84
C ILE A 336 -1.81 17.02 -6.71
N LEU A 337 -2.06 17.15 -8.01
CA LEU A 337 -1.17 17.82 -8.96
C LEU A 337 -1.62 19.26 -9.26
N GLY A 338 -1.77 20.06 -8.23
CA GLY A 338 -2.16 21.45 -8.41
C GLY A 338 -2.18 22.23 -7.11
N ASP A 339 -2.52 23.51 -7.23
CA ASP A 339 -2.63 24.42 -6.11
C ASP A 339 -3.96 24.18 -5.40
N ILE A 340 -3.88 23.72 -4.15
CA ILE A 340 -5.05 23.47 -3.31
C ILE A 340 -5.67 24.81 -2.90
N ASN A 341 -6.89 25.07 -3.34
CA ASN A 341 -7.66 26.25 -2.97
C ASN A 341 -8.26 26.10 -1.56
N PHE A 342 -8.83 24.93 -1.27
CA PHE A 342 -9.21 24.53 0.09
C PHE A 342 -9.20 23.01 0.25
N LYS A 343 -9.15 22.58 1.51
CA LYS A 343 -9.22 21.18 1.92
C LYS A 343 -9.82 21.04 3.32
N TYR A 344 -10.26 19.85 3.65
CA TYR A 344 -10.69 19.47 5.00
C TYR A 344 -9.68 19.95 6.07
N PRO A 345 -10.13 20.47 7.23
CA PRO A 345 -11.51 20.47 7.76
C PRO A 345 -12.47 21.48 7.10
N GLN A 346 -12.00 22.32 6.17
CA GLN A 346 -12.88 23.17 5.40
C GLN A 346 -13.65 22.38 4.35
N GLN A 347 -14.92 22.69 4.16
CA GLN A 347 -15.82 21.97 3.25
C GLN A 347 -16.97 22.85 2.79
N VAL A 348 -17.59 22.47 1.67
CA VAL A 348 -18.96 22.86 1.33
C VAL A 348 -19.86 21.69 1.74
N GLY A 349 -20.63 21.86 2.81
CA GLY A 349 -21.48 20.80 3.36
C GLY A 349 -22.48 21.35 4.37
N LEU A 350 -23.47 20.54 4.78
CA LEU A 350 -24.42 20.99 5.80
C LEU A 350 -23.73 21.26 7.13
N LYS A 351 -24.19 22.30 7.83
CA LYS A 351 -23.78 22.63 9.19
C LYS A 351 -24.35 21.62 10.18
N GLY A 352 -23.51 21.07 11.05
CA GLY A 352 -23.88 20.11 12.09
C GLY A 352 -22.85 18.99 12.25
N GLU A 353 -22.56 18.61 13.50
CA GLU A 353 -21.59 17.55 13.81
C GLU A 353 -22.20 16.14 13.68
N ASP A 354 -23.52 16.00 13.87
CA ASP A 354 -24.26 14.73 13.83
C ASP A 354 -25.02 14.48 12.50
N ASN A 355 -24.54 15.08 11.40
CA ASN A 355 -25.20 14.94 10.10
C ASN A 355 -25.22 13.47 9.65
N LYS A 356 -26.42 12.91 9.46
CA LYS A 356 -26.63 11.53 9.00
C LYS A 356 -26.57 11.49 7.48
N CYS A 357 -25.38 11.21 6.95
CA CYS A 357 -25.12 11.03 5.52
C CYS A 357 -25.33 9.57 5.11
N GLU A 358 -26.22 9.36 4.14
CA GLU A 358 -26.48 8.09 3.46
C GLU A 358 -26.16 8.27 1.98
N PHE A 359 -24.97 7.85 1.56
CA PHE A 359 -24.59 7.89 0.14
C PHE A 359 -25.37 6.84 -0.66
N ILE A 360 -26.00 7.24 -1.76
CA ILE A 360 -26.84 6.36 -2.59
C ILE A 360 -26.05 5.87 -3.80
N LYS A 361 -25.65 6.77 -4.70
CA LYS A 361 -24.97 6.44 -5.96
C LYS A 361 -24.26 7.63 -6.58
N TYR A 362 -23.44 7.36 -7.60
CA TYR A 362 -22.91 8.39 -8.49
C TYR A 362 -22.82 7.92 -9.95
N THR A 363 -22.87 8.86 -10.88
CA THR A 363 -22.61 8.60 -12.32
C THR A 363 -21.15 8.86 -12.68
N ARG A 364 -20.67 8.24 -13.77
CA ARG A 364 -19.30 8.40 -14.27
C ARG A 364 -19.20 9.06 -15.64
N GLU A 365 -20.29 9.08 -16.39
CA GLU A 365 -20.36 9.67 -17.73
C GLU A 365 -20.86 11.11 -17.65
N GLY A 366 -20.33 11.98 -18.51
CA GLY A 366 -20.66 13.40 -18.52
C GLY A 366 -20.26 14.10 -17.21
N ASN A 367 -21.12 14.97 -16.70
CA ASN A 367 -20.91 15.60 -15.39
C ASN A 367 -21.38 14.63 -14.28
N PRO A 368 -20.48 14.18 -13.39
CA PRO A 368 -20.84 13.23 -12.34
C PRO A 368 -21.91 13.79 -11.42
N GLU A 369 -23.01 13.04 -11.27
CA GLU A 369 -24.07 13.32 -10.31
C GLU A 369 -23.91 12.43 -9.09
N PHE A 370 -23.81 13.02 -7.90
CA PHE A 370 -23.80 12.32 -6.63
C PHE A 370 -25.20 12.41 -6.00
N GLN A 371 -25.85 11.28 -5.80
CA GLN A 371 -27.11 11.21 -5.07
C GLN A 371 -26.87 10.67 -3.66
N TYR A 372 -27.44 11.36 -2.67
CA TYR A 372 -27.29 11.02 -1.28
C TYR A 372 -28.47 11.57 -0.46
N LYS A 373 -28.71 10.97 0.70
CA LYS A 373 -29.67 11.46 1.68
C LYS A 373 -28.92 12.02 2.87
N LEU A 374 -29.29 13.22 3.30
CA LEU A 374 -28.64 13.94 4.39
C LEU A 374 -29.71 14.52 5.31
N ASN A 375 -29.73 14.06 6.56
CA ASN A 375 -30.74 14.42 7.57
C ASN A 375 -32.19 14.27 7.07
N GLY A 376 -32.47 13.18 6.33
CA GLY A 376 -33.82 12.91 5.81
C GLY A 376 -34.11 13.48 4.43
N THR A 377 -33.40 14.52 3.98
CA THR A 377 -33.57 15.13 2.65
C THR A 377 -32.66 14.47 1.63
N THR A 378 -33.21 14.11 0.46
CA THR A 378 -32.43 13.54 -0.65
C THR A 378 -31.94 14.65 -1.57
N TYR A 379 -30.65 14.65 -1.89
CA TYR A 379 -30.01 15.60 -2.79
C TYR A 379 -29.36 14.87 -3.96
N ALA A 380 -29.36 15.55 -5.12
CA ALA A 380 -28.44 15.30 -6.22
C ALA A 380 -27.47 16.49 -6.31
N LEU A 381 -26.18 16.20 -6.47
CA LEU A 381 -25.11 17.19 -6.65
C LEU A 381 -24.34 16.89 -7.94
N THR A 382 -24.25 17.88 -8.83
CA THR A 382 -23.31 17.86 -9.96
C THR A 382 -22.34 19.03 -9.88
N GLY A 383 -21.16 18.87 -10.46
CA GLY A 383 -20.19 19.96 -10.63
C GLY A 383 -20.06 20.38 -12.08
N SER A 384 -19.80 21.65 -12.33
CA SER A 384 -19.29 22.15 -13.61
C SER A 384 -18.13 23.13 -13.38
N ALA A 385 -17.20 23.21 -14.32
CA ALA A 385 -16.08 24.13 -14.22
C ALA A 385 -15.85 24.87 -15.53
N ASN A 386 -15.93 26.21 -15.47
CA ASN A 386 -15.84 27.08 -16.63
C ASN A 386 -14.50 27.81 -16.64
N ASN A 387 -13.86 27.84 -17.82
CA ASN A 387 -12.68 28.66 -18.16
C ASN A 387 -11.47 28.52 -17.22
N GLY A 388 -11.41 27.48 -16.38
CA GLY A 388 -10.31 27.28 -15.43
C GLY A 388 -10.30 28.24 -14.24
N HIS A 389 -11.42 28.93 -14.01
CA HIS A 389 -11.53 29.98 -12.98
C HIS A 389 -12.70 29.77 -12.01
N SER A 390 -13.61 28.84 -12.26
CA SER A 390 -14.77 28.64 -11.38
C SER A 390 -15.15 27.18 -11.27
N LEU A 391 -15.62 26.79 -10.09
CA LEU A 391 -16.36 25.55 -9.84
C LEU A 391 -17.78 25.92 -9.43
N ASN A 392 -18.77 25.47 -10.19
CA ASN A 392 -20.18 25.58 -9.84
C ASN A 392 -20.68 24.23 -9.33
N LEU A 393 -21.23 24.21 -8.13
CA LEU A 393 -21.87 23.06 -7.52
C LEU A 393 -23.38 23.22 -7.65
N HIS A 394 -24.01 22.39 -8.47
CA HIS A 394 -25.44 22.41 -8.74
C HIS A 394 -26.14 21.40 -7.83
N TYR A 395 -26.94 21.90 -6.90
CA TYR A 395 -27.73 21.09 -5.98
C TYR A 395 -29.18 21.01 -6.46
N LYS A 396 -29.75 19.82 -6.34
CA LYS A 396 -31.19 19.56 -6.55
C LYS A 396 -31.73 18.74 -5.39
N VAL A 397 -32.80 19.20 -4.77
CA VAL A 397 -33.58 18.41 -3.81
C VAL A 397 -34.41 17.40 -4.61
N LEU A 398 -34.38 16.13 -4.21
CA LEU A 398 -35.17 15.08 -4.84
C LEU A 398 -36.39 14.78 -3.96
N GLY A 399 -37.56 15.24 -4.38
CA GLY A 399 -38.81 15.09 -3.64
C GLY A 399 -39.00 16.10 -2.50
N GLN A 400 -39.85 15.74 -1.54
CA GLN A 400 -40.18 16.57 -0.39
C GLN A 400 -39.00 16.61 0.61
N PRO A 401 -38.48 17.79 0.98
CA PRO A 401 -37.41 17.87 1.97
C PRO A 401 -37.94 17.60 3.39
N ALA A 402 -37.07 17.10 4.27
CA ALA A 402 -37.40 16.86 5.69
C ALA A 402 -37.46 18.16 6.52
N SER A 403 -36.92 19.26 5.99
CA SER A 403 -36.93 20.60 6.58
C SER A 403 -37.12 21.64 5.48
N ASN A 404 -37.78 22.75 5.79
CA ASN A 404 -37.99 23.86 4.85
C ASN A 404 -36.75 24.74 4.67
N SER A 405 -35.67 24.48 5.41
CA SER A 405 -34.39 25.17 5.23
C SER A 405 -33.20 24.27 5.53
N ALA A 406 -32.06 24.63 4.95
CA ALA A 406 -30.76 24.02 5.20
C ALA A 406 -29.67 25.09 5.32
N VAL A 407 -28.74 24.90 6.25
CA VAL A 407 -27.59 25.79 6.43
C VAL A 407 -26.34 25.04 5.99
N PHE A 408 -25.65 25.58 4.99
CA PHE A 408 -24.37 25.08 4.52
C PHE A 408 -23.23 25.84 5.20
N THR A 409 -22.22 25.10 5.65
CA THR A 409 -20.90 25.63 5.98
C THR A 409 -20.08 25.71 4.69
N LEU A 410 -19.40 26.83 4.49
CA LEU A 410 -18.56 27.13 3.33
C LEU A 410 -17.08 27.22 3.73
N PRO A 411 -16.14 26.87 2.84
CA PRO A 411 -14.71 26.90 3.16
C PRO A 411 -14.17 28.34 3.24
N LYS A 412 -13.20 28.56 4.13
CA LYS A 412 -12.38 29.78 4.17
C LYS A 412 -11.14 29.59 3.28
N ALA A 413 -11.35 29.68 1.98
CA ALA A 413 -10.35 29.42 0.97
C ALA A 413 -9.51 30.68 0.63
N LYS A 414 -8.21 30.50 0.38
CA LYS A 414 -7.36 31.59 -0.16
C LYS A 414 -7.71 31.79 -1.64
N ASN A 415 -7.91 33.03 -2.06
CA ASN A 415 -8.20 33.40 -3.45
C ASN A 415 -9.44 32.72 -4.05
N VAL A 416 -10.45 32.42 -3.23
CA VAL A 416 -11.76 31.96 -3.72
C VAL A 416 -12.85 32.84 -3.13
N SER A 417 -13.65 33.44 -4.01
CA SER A 417 -14.92 34.08 -3.65
C SER A 417 -16.06 33.09 -3.84
N ILE A 418 -16.98 33.03 -2.87
CA ILE A 418 -18.11 32.11 -2.89
C ILE A 418 -19.40 32.91 -3.01
N SER A 419 -20.25 32.52 -3.96
CA SER A 419 -21.59 33.08 -4.17
C SER A 419 -22.61 31.96 -4.32
N SER A 420 -23.90 32.30 -4.26
CA SER A 420 -24.99 31.34 -4.41
C SER A 420 -26.11 31.93 -5.26
N SER A 421 -26.81 31.09 -6.02
CA SER A 421 -28.01 31.52 -6.77
C SER A 421 -29.24 31.70 -5.88
N GLN A 422 -29.21 31.19 -4.65
CA GLN A 422 -30.23 31.42 -3.62
C GLN A 422 -29.59 31.71 -2.26
N GLY A 423 -30.26 32.51 -1.44
CA GLY A 423 -29.76 32.90 -0.12
C GLY A 423 -28.59 33.89 -0.20
N GLN A 424 -28.04 34.26 0.95
CA GLN A 424 -26.89 35.15 1.07
C GLN A 424 -25.79 34.47 1.87
N VAL A 425 -24.54 34.66 1.46
CA VAL A 425 -23.38 34.14 2.17
C VAL A 425 -23.00 35.10 3.28
N THR A 426 -23.15 34.68 4.54
CA THR A 426 -22.78 35.45 5.73
C THR A 426 -21.95 34.59 6.67
N GLN A 427 -20.78 35.09 7.11
CA GLN A 427 -19.90 34.38 8.05
C GLN A 427 -19.61 32.90 7.67
N GLN A 428 -19.26 32.66 6.40
CA GLN A 428 -19.04 31.31 5.83
C GLN A 428 -20.24 30.36 5.96
N GLN A 429 -21.45 30.90 6.13
CA GLN A 429 -22.68 30.13 6.14
C GLN A 429 -23.58 30.60 5.00
N LEU A 430 -24.36 29.66 4.48
CA LEU A 430 -25.35 29.90 3.46
C LEU A 430 -26.64 29.20 3.86
N THR A 431 -27.69 29.98 4.11
CA THR A 431 -29.02 29.46 4.40
C THR A 431 -29.83 29.38 3.11
N ILE A 432 -30.30 28.19 2.79
CA ILE A 432 -31.14 27.90 1.62
C ILE A 432 -32.52 27.50 2.11
N ASN A 433 -33.56 28.08 1.51
CA ASN A 433 -34.92 27.61 1.69
C ASN A 433 -35.16 26.41 0.77
N LEU A 434 -35.64 25.31 1.33
CA LEU A 434 -35.89 24.07 0.61
C LEU A 434 -37.38 23.92 0.33
N THR A 435 -37.71 23.70 -0.93
CA THR A 435 -39.04 23.29 -1.38
C THR A 435 -38.94 21.99 -2.18
N ASN A 436 -40.07 21.38 -2.49
CA ASN A 436 -40.11 20.17 -3.31
C ASN A 436 -39.44 20.44 -4.67
N ASN A 437 -38.43 19.63 -5.01
CA ASN A 437 -37.62 19.78 -6.22
C ASN A 437 -36.84 21.10 -6.36
N ALA A 438 -36.56 21.79 -5.26
CA ALA A 438 -35.76 23.02 -5.28
C ALA A 438 -34.36 22.77 -5.88
N THR A 439 -33.86 23.76 -6.63
CA THR A 439 -32.51 23.79 -7.19
C THR A 439 -31.79 25.06 -6.76
N PHE A 440 -30.51 24.94 -6.45
CA PHE A 440 -29.64 26.08 -6.13
C PHE A 440 -28.19 25.76 -6.47
N ASP A 441 -27.40 26.80 -6.68
CA ASP A 441 -26.00 26.69 -7.07
C ASP A 441 -25.12 27.33 -6.02
N ILE A 442 -23.99 26.69 -5.72
CA ILE A 442 -22.90 27.30 -4.95
C ILE A 442 -21.72 27.46 -5.90
N LYS A 443 -21.34 28.71 -6.17
CA LYS A 443 -20.27 29.06 -7.11
C LYS A 443 -19.02 29.45 -6.34
N LEU A 444 -17.91 28.80 -6.67
CA LEU A 444 -16.58 29.06 -6.13
C LEU A 444 -15.70 29.63 -7.24
N ASP A 445 -15.50 30.94 -7.23
CA ASP A 445 -14.68 31.67 -8.19
C ASP A 445 -13.25 31.84 -7.67
N VAL A 446 -12.27 31.34 -8.42
CA VAL A 446 -10.84 31.44 -8.12
C VAL A 446 -10.29 32.75 -8.67
N SER A 447 -9.91 33.67 -7.79
CA SER A 447 -9.32 34.95 -8.18
C SER A 447 -7.85 34.78 -8.60
N GLY A 448 -7.54 35.18 -9.85
CA GLY A 448 -6.23 35.50 -10.42
C GLY A 448 -5.02 34.64 -10.03
N SER A 449 -4.68 33.64 -10.87
CA SER A 449 -3.27 33.37 -11.18
C SER A 449 -2.93 34.19 -12.43
N LYS A 450 -2.18 35.28 -12.27
CA LYS A 450 -1.45 35.86 -13.42
C LYS A 450 -0.44 34.84 -13.92
#